data_AF-A0A0W1A6F4-F1
#
_entry.id   AF-A0A0W1A6F4-F1
#
_cell.length_a   1.000
_cell.length_b   1.000
_cell.length_c   1.000
_cell.angle_alpha   90.00
_cell.angle_beta   90.00
_cell.angle_gamma   90.00
#
_symmetry.space_group_name_H-M   'P 1'
#
loop_
_entity.id
_entity.type
_entity.pdbx_description
1 polymer ?
#
loop_
_entity_poly.entity_id
_entity_poly.type
_entity_poly.pdbx_seq_one_letter_code
_entity_poly.pdbx_strand_id
1 'polypeptide(L)'
;MKTSNVFKSILVILFGLVLTSCAKDLPPGDYDASEIGKIKKVIPGTIISKRAVNLRRQNTDNTNTSFKNNAEGSFIDGGFNQTRGVEYVIKLNSGSIISVVQSEDLKLKNKQKILVIYGRHTRVVADNGSDVF
;
A
#
# COMPACT_ATOMS: atom_id res chain seq x y z
N MET A 1 43.51 -4.40 38.72
CA MET A 1 42.20 -4.97 38.34
C MET A 1 41.77 -4.46 36.96
N LYS A 2 41.94 -5.30 35.93
CA LYS A 2 41.11 -5.51 34.71
C LYS A 2 40.26 -4.33 34.14
N THR A 3 40.81 -3.13 33.90
CA THR A 3 40.06 -1.98 33.32
C THR A 3 39.93 -1.99 31.79
N SER A 4 40.86 -2.61 31.06
CA SER A 4 40.87 -2.63 29.58
C SER A 4 39.75 -3.49 28.96
N ASN A 5 39.29 -4.51 29.68
CA ASN A 5 38.19 -5.37 29.22
C ASN A 5 36.81 -4.74 29.44
N VAL A 6 36.68 -3.85 30.43
CA VAL A 6 35.44 -3.11 30.70
C VAL A 6 35.22 -2.04 29.62
N PHE A 7 36.30 -1.39 29.17
CA PHE A 7 36.24 -0.40 28.09
C PHE A 7 35.83 -1.01 26.73
N LYS A 8 36.33 -2.22 26.42
CA LYS A 8 35.88 -2.99 25.23
C LYS A 8 34.40 -3.37 25.33
N SER A 9 33.93 -3.73 26.52
CA SER A 9 32.52 -4.09 26.73
C SER A 9 31.57 -2.91 26.59
N ILE A 10 31.98 -1.71 27.04
CA ILE A 10 31.23 -0.46 26.87
C ILE A 10 31.15 -0.03 25.40
N LEU A 11 32.24 -0.21 24.63
CA LEU A 11 32.27 0.12 23.20
C LEU A 11 31.33 -0.78 22.37
N VAL A 12 31.19 -2.05 22.76
CA VAL A 12 30.27 -3.02 22.13
C VAL A 12 28.80 -2.70 22.46
N ILE A 13 28.52 -2.24 23.69
CA ILE A 13 27.16 -1.85 24.12
C ILE A 13 26.72 -0.54 23.46
N LEU A 14 27.63 0.43 23.33
CA LEU A 14 27.33 1.73 22.70
C LEU A 14 27.07 1.61 21.19
N PHE A 15 27.71 0.65 20.51
CA PHE A 15 27.46 0.37 19.09
C PHE A 15 26.11 -0.34 18.84
N GLY A 16 25.52 -0.96 19.88
CA GLY A 16 24.21 -1.62 19.79
C GLY A 16 23.00 -0.67 19.84
N LEU A 17 23.18 0.60 20.23
CA LEU A 17 22.08 1.53 20.53
C LEU A 17 21.62 2.39 19.33
N VAL A 18 22.18 2.22 18.13
CA VAL A 18 21.92 3.11 16.97
C VAL A 18 20.92 2.52 15.95
N LEU A 19 20.39 1.31 16.15
CA LEU A 19 19.58 0.64 15.12
C LEU A 19 18.06 0.69 15.33
N THR A 20 17.51 1.66 16.08
CA THR A 20 16.06 1.90 16.10
C THR A 20 15.67 2.92 15.02
N SER A 21 15.93 2.58 13.76
CA SER A 21 15.34 3.29 12.62
C SER A 21 13.88 2.88 12.52
N CYS A 22 12.99 3.78 12.96
CA CYS A 22 11.55 3.58 12.88
C CYS A 22 11.13 3.53 11.40
N ALA A 23 10.87 2.34 10.88
CA ALA A 23 10.22 2.17 9.59
C ALA A 23 8.79 2.71 9.74
N LYS A 24 8.51 3.85 9.09
CA LYS A 24 7.15 4.38 8.97
C LYS A 24 6.46 3.68 7.80
N ASP A 25 6.03 2.46 8.04
CA ASP A 25 5.00 1.83 7.21
C ASP A 25 3.67 2.49 7.57
N LEU A 26 3.27 3.48 6.78
CA LEU A 26 1.93 4.05 6.86
C LEU A 26 0.94 2.97 6.42
N PRO A 27 0.00 2.54 7.27
CA PRO A 27 -1.03 1.61 6.88
C PRO A 27 -1.88 2.16 5.71
N PRO A 28 -2.42 1.29 4.84
CA PRO A 28 -3.28 1.69 3.75
C PRO A 28 -4.57 2.33 4.31
N GLY A 29 -4.64 3.67 4.27
CA GLY A 29 -5.74 4.44 4.84
C GLY A 29 -5.33 5.79 5.43
N ASP A 30 -4.05 5.96 5.77
CA ASP A 30 -3.55 7.22 6.33
C ASP A 30 -3.41 8.31 5.27
N TYR A 31 -3.92 9.50 5.60
CA TYR A 31 -3.73 10.71 4.82
C TYR A 31 -2.51 11.43 5.35
N ASP A 32 -1.70 11.97 4.45
CA ASP A 32 -0.71 12.96 4.85
C ASP A 32 -1.46 14.18 5.41
N ALA A 33 -1.07 14.63 6.61
CA ALA A 33 -1.64 15.84 7.21
C ALA A 33 -1.50 17.06 6.29
N SER A 34 -0.51 17.04 5.38
CA SER A 34 -0.32 18.06 4.36
C SER A 34 -1.41 18.12 3.27
N GLU A 35 -2.26 17.09 3.15
CA GLU A 35 -3.39 17.04 2.22
C GLU A 35 -4.71 17.50 2.83
N ILE A 36 -4.76 17.77 4.13
CA ILE A 36 -5.97 18.23 4.82
C ILE A 36 -6.39 19.60 4.26
N GLY A 37 -7.68 19.74 3.93
CA GLY A 37 -8.27 20.99 3.42
C GLY A 37 -8.00 21.31 1.94
N LYS A 38 -7.29 20.45 1.21
CA LYS A 38 -7.05 20.64 -0.23
C LYS A 38 -8.12 19.97 -1.08
N ILE A 39 -8.62 20.68 -2.09
CA ILE A 39 -9.54 20.12 -3.08
C ILE A 39 -8.78 19.16 -3.98
N LYS A 40 -9.36 17.98 -4.23
CA LYS A 40 -8.86 17.02 -5.22
C LYS A 40 -9.62 17.15 -6.53
N LYS A 41 -8.93 16.91 -7.65
CA LYS A 41 -9.58 16.83 -8.96
C LYS A 41 -10.40 15.53 -9.03
N VAL A 42 -11.68 15.65 -9.35
CA VAL A 42 -12.59 14.52 -9.52
C VAL A 42 -13.14 14.53 -10.95
N ILE A 43 -13.13 13.38 -11.61
CA ILE A 43 -13.69 13.24 -12.97
C ILE A 43 -14.72 12.11 -12.98
N PRO A 44 -15.95 12.37 -13.47
CA PRO A 44 -16.96 11.33 -13.63
C PRO A 44 -16.63 10.40 -14.80
N GLY A 45 -17.04 9.14 -14.66
CA GLY A 45 -16.90 8.14 -15.71
C GLY A 45 -17.73 6.90 -15.46
N THR A 46 -17.59 5.92 -16.37
CA THR A 46 -18.31 4.65 -16.32
C THR A 46 -17.33 3.50 -16.45
N ILE A 47 -17.50 2.48 -15.61
CA ILE A 47 -16.72 1.24 -15.71
C ILE A 47 -17.16 0.50 -16.98
N ILE A 48 -16.23 0.29 -17.91
CA ILE A 48 -16.49 -0.46 -19.14
C ILE A 48 -16.05 -1.92 -19.04
N SER A 49 -15.05 -2.22 -18.19
CA SER A 49 -14.59 -3.57 -17.92
C SER A 49 -13.91 -3.67 -16.56
N LYS A 50 -13.89 -4.87 -15.98
CA LYS A 50 -13.09 -5.17 -14.79
C LYS A 50 -12.51 -6.57 -14.87
N ARG A 51 -11.33 -6.76 -14.28
CA ARG A 51 -10.69 -8.08 -14.14
C ARG A 51 -9.97 -8.21 -12.80
N ALA A 52 -9.95 -9.43 -12.25
CA ALA A 52 -9.14 -9.73 -11.08
C ALA A 52 -7.65 -9.74 -11.45
N VAL A 53 -6.83 -9.20 -10.56
CA VAL A 53 -5.37 -9.15 -10.72
C VAL A 53 -4.69 -9.52 -9.40
N ASN A 54 -3.53 -10.14 -9.49
CA ASN A 54 -2.70 -10.44 -8.32
C ASN A 54 -1.73 -9.27 -8.09
N LEU A 55 -1.79 -8.64 -6.92
CA LEU A 55 -0.85 -7.60 -6.54
C LEU A 55 0.36 -8.26 -5.91
N ARG A 56 1.51 -8.07 -6.56
CA ARG A 56 2.80 -8.43 -5.97
C ARG A 56 3.26 -7.23 -5.16
N ARG A 57 3.34 -7.40 -3.84
CA ARG A 57 4.12 -6.49 -3.02
C ARG A 57 5.58 -6.72 -3.38
N GLN A 58 6.13 -5.86 -4.24
CA GLN A 58 7.57 -5.80 -4.43
C GLN A 58 8.14 -5.23 -3.15
N ASN A 59 8.55 -6.13 -2.27
CA ASN A 59 9.31 -5.72 -1.12
C ASN A 59 10.67 -5.27 -1.66
N THR A 60 10.89 -3.97 -1.81
CA THR A 60 12.23 -3.41 -2.01
C THR A 60 12.95 -3.43 -0.66
N ASP A 61 12.98 -4.60 -0.04
CA ASP A 61 13.85 -4.93 1.06
C ASP A 61 15.09 -5.55 0.41
N ASN A 62 16.02 -4.69 -0.03
CA ASN A 62 17.42 -5.09 -0.21
C ASN A 62 18.06 -5.34 1.16
N THR A 63 17.41 -6.15 1.99
CA THR A 63 17.96 -6.65 3.25
C THR A 63 17.97 -8.15 3.14
N ASN A 64 19.17 -8.72 3.21
CA ASN A 64 19.44 -10.14 3.35
C ASN A 64 18.85 -10.65 4.67
N THR A 65 17.53 -10.68 4.79
CA THR A 65 16.79 -11.16 5.95
C THR A 65 15.74 -12.17 5.46
N SER A 66 16.25 -13.23 4.83
CA SER A 66 15.76 -14.56 5.15
C SER A 66 15.86 -14.69 6.67
N PHE A 67 14.74 -14.53 7.37
CA PHE A 67 14.68 -14.80 8.80
C PHE A 67 15.04 -16.28 9.00
N LYS A 68 16.29 -16.50 9.41
CA LYS A 68 16.83 -17.78 9.85
C LYS A 68 16.25 -18.01 11.24
N ASN A 69 15.07 -18.64 11.33
CA ASN A 69 14.46 -19.03 12.58
C ASN A 69 15.28 -20.17 13.21
N ASN A 70 16.18 -19.84 14.13
CA ASN A 70 16.74 -20.79 15.07
C ASN A 70 15.72 -21.01 16.20
N ALA A 71 14.79 -21.95 16.01
CA ALA A 71 14.15 -22.76 17.06
C ALA A 71 13.02 -23.60 16.43
N GLU A 72 13.21 -24.92 16.46
CA GLU A 72 12.17 -25.96 16.58
C GLU A 72 10.91 -25.85 15.69
N GLY A 73 10.93 -26.61 14.59
CA GLY A 73 9.78 -27.39 14.12
C GLY A 73 8.41 -26.72 14.12
N SER A 74 8.21 -25.69 13.30
CA SER A 74 6.89 -25.31 12.85
C SER A 74 6.97 -24.92 11.38
N PHE A 75 6.03 -25.42 10.59
CA PHE A 75 5.91 -25.22 9.16
C PHE A 75 5.99 -23.72 8.84
N ILE A 76 7.11 -23.28 8.26
CA ILE A 76 7.20 -21.97 7.63
C ILE A 76 6.42 -22.10 6.33
N ASP A 77 5.11 -21.95 6.42
CA ASP A 77 4.29 -21.70 5.26
C ASP A 77 4.74 -20.32 4.75
N GLY A 78 5.56 -20.33 3.70
CA GLY A 78 6.06 -19.15 2.99
C GLY A 78 4.91 -18.47 2.26
N GLY A 79 3.91 -18.06 3.02
CA GLY A 79 2.66 -17.45 2.60
C GLY A 79 2.98 -16.20 1.82
N PHE A 80 3.05 -16.37 0.51
CA PHE A 80 2.89 -15.31 -0.46
C PHE A 80 1.55 -14.61 -0.11
N ASN A 81 1.63 -13.53 0.66
CA ASN A 81 0.53 -12.61 0.91
C ASN A 81 0.23 -11.90 -0.42
N GLN A 82 -0.37 -12.62 -1.37
CA GLN A 82 -0.84 -12.08 -2.64
C GLN A 82 -2.07 -11.25 -2.31
N THR A 83 -1.90 -9.94 -2.19
CA THR A 83 -3.03 -9.04 -2.10
C THR A 83 -3.77 -9.12 -3.43
N ARG A 84 -5.04 -9.52 -3.42
CA ARG A 84 -5.89 -9.51 -4.62
C ARG A 84 -6.40 -8.11 -4.89
N GLY A 85 -6.41 -7.74 -6.16
CA GLY A 85 -6.93 -6.47 -6.63
C GLY A 85 -7.89 -6.67 -7.81
N VAL A 86 -8.60 -5.61 -8.14
CA VAL A 86 -9.42 -5.53 -9.34
C VAL A 86 -8.93 -4.36 -10.17
N GLU A 87 -8.62 -4.63 -11.43
CA GLU A 87 -8.33 -3.60 -12.42
C GLU A 87 -9.62 -3.18 -13.09
N TYR A 88 -9.93 -1.89 -13.03
CA TYR A 88 -11.09 -1.27 -13.67
C TYR A 88 -10.64 -0.49 -14.90
N VAL A 89 -11.22 -0.82 -16.05
CA VAL A 89 -11.12 0.01 -17.25
C VAL A 89 -12.31 0.97 -17.24
N ILE A 90 -12.02 2.26 -17.31
CA ILE A 90 -12.98 3.33 -17.10
C ILE A 90 -12.98 4.24 -18.33
N LYS A 91 -14.17 4.47 -18.88
CA LYS A 91 -14.40 5.55 -19.85
C LYS A 91 -14.79 6.80 -19.08
N LEU A 92 -13.95 7.81 -19.12
CA LEU A 92 -14.25 9.13 -18.55
C LEU A 92 -15.29 9.85 -19.41
N ASN A 93 -16.05 10.77 -18.82
CA ASN A 93 -17.02 11.58 -19.57
C ASN A 93 -16.36 12.46 -20.64
N SER A 94 -15.06 12.75 -20.51
CA SER A 94 -14.26 13.41 -21.55
C SER A 94 -14.05 12.55 -22.81
N GLY A 95 -14.42 11.26 -22.78
CA GLY A 95 -14.17 10.29 -23.85
C GLY A 95 -12.87 9.51 -23.71
N SER A 96 -11.94 9.96 -22.86
CA SER A 96 -10.68 9.25 -22.57
C SER A 96 -10.92 7.94 -21.83
N ILE A 97 -10.04 6.95 -22.05
CA ILE A 97 -10.09 5.66 -21.37
C ILE A 97 -8.86 5.55 -20.46
N ILE A 98 -9.08 5.14 -19.21
CA ILE A 98 -8.02 4.91 -18.22
C ILE A 98 -8.17 3.53 -17.57
N SER A 99 -7.08 3.01 -17.02
CA SER A 99 -7.09 1.81 -16.18
C SER A 99 -6.65 2.17 -14.75
N VAL A 100 -7.39 1.69 -13.76
CA VAL A 100 -7.09 1.90 -12.34
C VAL A 100 -7.24 0.60 -11.58
N VAL A 101 -6.21 0.22 -10.84
CA VAL A 101 -6.22 -0.95 -9.96
C VAL A 101 -6.62 -0.53 -8.54
N GLN A 102 -7.55 -1.27 -7.94
CA GLN A 102 -8.04 -1.07 -6.58
C GLN A 102 -8.05 -2.39 -5.81
N SER A 103 -8.26 -2.33 -4.50
CA SER A 103 -8.52 -3.50 -3.66
C SER A 103 -9.83 -4.19 -4.04
N GLU A 104 -9.91 -5.50 -3.81
CA GLU A 104 -11.07 -6.33 -4.17
C GLU A 104 -12.37 -5.96 -3.43
N ASP A 105 -12.27 -5.28 -2.27
CA ASP A 105 -13.41 -4.94 -1.41
C ASP A 105 -14.38 -3.89 -1.99
N LEU A 106 -13.96 -3.16 -3.03
CA LEU A 106 -14.74 -2.04 -3.59
C LEU A 106 -16.04 -2.49 -4.31
N LYS A 107 -16.15 -3.77 -4.68
CA LYS A 107 -17.37 -4.43 -5.24
C LYS A 107 -18.12 -3.68 -6.37
N LEU A 108 -17.44 -2.81 -7.12
CA LEU A 108 -18.07 -2.07 -8.24
C LEU A 108 -18.43 -2.99 -9.41
N LYS A 109 -19.49 -2.65 -10.13
CA LYS A 109 -20.04 -3.42 -11.25
C LYS A 109 -19.66 -2.80 -12.60
N ASN A 110 -19.67 -3.62 -13.66
CA ASN A 110 -19.57 -3.08 -15.02
C ASN A 110 -20.79 -2.19 -15.32
N LYS A 111 -20.57 -1.17 -16.15
CA LYS A 111 -21.54 -0.12 -16.50
C LYS A 111 -21.97 0.78 -15.35
N GLN A 112 -21.35 0.65 -14.18
CA GLN A 112 -21.64 1.51 -13.03
C GLN A 112 -21.02 2.91 -13.26
N LYS A 113 -21.79 3.96 -12.96
CA LYS A 113 -21.29 5.33 -12.87
C LYS A 113 -20.39 5.46 -11.64
N ILE A 114 -19.25 6.11 -11.82
CA ILE A 114 -18.23 6.26 -10.80
C ILE A 114 -17.62 7.65 -10.86
N LEU A 115 -16.92 8.00 -9.78
CA LEU A 115 -16.07 9.17 -9.71
C LEU A 115 -14.62 8.74 -9.52
N VAL A 116 -13.73 9.29 -10.36
CA VAL A 116 -12.29 9.09 -10.26
C VAL A 116 -11.67 10.27 -9.52
N ILE A 117 -11.12 10.02 -8.34
CA ILE A 117 -10.49 11.02 -7.49
C ILE A 117 -8.98 10.95 -7.68
N TYR A 118 -8.40 12.00 -8.25
CA TYR A 118 -6.96 12.13 -8.46
C TYR A 118 -6.25 12.60 -7.19
N GLY A 119 -5.03 12.11 -6.96
CA GLY A 119 -4.17 12.47 -5.84
C GLY A 119 -2.90 11.62 -5.85
N ARG A 120 -2.19 11.52 -4.72
CA ARG A 120 -1.04 10.60 -4.57
C ARG A 120 -1.39 9.14 -4.88
N HIS A 121 -2.61 8.73 -4.51
CA HIS A 121 -3.21 7.47 -4.89
C HIS A 121 -4.57 7.76 -5.52
N THR A 122 -4.78 7.25 -6.74
CA THR A 122 -6.06 7.35 -7.42
C THR A 122 -7.09 6.48 -6.70
N ARG A 123 -8.29 7.02 -6.50
CA ARG A 123 -9.41 6.28 -5.92
C ARG A 123 -10.59 6.29 -6.88
N VAL A 124 -11.29 5.17 -6.92
CA VAL A 124 -12.54 5.02 -7.68
C VAL A 124 -13.65 4.83 -6.66
N VAL A 125 -14.73 5.59 -6.76
CA VAL A 125 -15.88 5.47 -5.86
C VAL A 125 -17.17 5.39 -6.67
N ALA A 126 -18.18 4.73 -6.12
CA ALA A 126 -19.52 4.71 -6.71
C ALA A 126 -20.08 6.14 -6.78
N ASP A 127 -20.65 6.49 -7.92
CA ASP A 127 -21.42 7.71 -8.07
C ASP A 127 -22.87 7.41 -7.70
N ASN A 128 -23.29 7.90 -6.52
CA ASN A 128 -24.61 7.64 -5.94
C ASN A 128 -25.54 8.85 -6.03
N GLY A 129 -25.20 9.89 -6.81
CA GLY A 129 -26.08 11.06 -6.87
C GLY A 129 -25.57 12.28 -7.64
N SER A 130 -24.53 12.17 -8.47
CA SER A 130 -24.11 13.31 -9.30
C SER A 130 -25.09 13.64 -10.42
N ASP A 131 -26.12 12.81 -10.66
CA ASP A 131 -27.19 13.05 -11.63
C ASP A 131 -28.44 13.68 -11.02
N VAL A 132 -28.44 13.90 -9.70
CA VAL A 132 -29.53 14.55 -8.96
C VAL A 132 -29.39 16.08 -8.95
N PHE A 133 -28.25 16.61 -9.39
CA PHE A 133 -27.92 18.04 -9.45
C PHE A 133 -27.52 18.44 -10.87
#